data_AF-K2E4A6-F1
#
_entry.id   AF-K2E4A6-F1
#
_cell.length_a   1.000
_cell.length_b   1.000
_cell.length_c   1.000
_cell.angle_alpha   90.00
_cell.angle_beta   90.00
_cell.angle_gamma   90.00
#
_symmetry.space_group_name_H-M   'P 1'
#
loop_
_entity.id
_entity.type
_entity.pdbx_description
1 polymer ?
#
loop_
_entity_poly.entity_id
_entity_poly.type
_entity_poly.pdbx_seq_one_letter_code
_entity_poly.pdbx_strand_id
1 'polypeptide(L)'
;MNAVARTVVSDNTFVRETLISFNLPELKILVMVFLLLISALGMVYVKDLNRRLFIMQHKLQAQSEQLQSDSSKLLLEQSAWAAQARVQMVAQRQLQMQIPLSGDVVVIKT
;
A
#
# COMPACT_ATOMS: atom_id res chain seq x y z
N MET A 1 -69.61 13.57 0.14
CA MET A 1 -68.31 14.27 0.04
C MET A 1 -67.37 13.95 1.22
N ASN A 2 -67.39 12.75 1.83
CA ASN A 2 -66.63 12.46 3.07
C ASN A 2 -65.76 11.18 3.00
N ALA A 3 -65.57 10.58 1.81
CA ALA A 3 -64.78 9.36 1.66
C ALA A 3 -63.27 9.62 1.81
N VAL A 4 -62.79 10.76 1.31
CA VAL A 4 -61.36 11.13 1.32
C VAL A 4 -60.90 11.56 2.72
N ALA A 5 -61.78 12.14 3.55
CA ALA A 5 -61.44 12.52 4.92
C ALA A 5 -61.21 11.30 5.85
N ARG A 6 -61.81 10.15 5.52
CA ARG A 6 -61.66 8.91 6.32
C ARG A 6 -60.34 8.18 6.02
N THR A 7 -59.78 8.34 4.83
CA THR A 7 -58.52 7.65 4.44
C THR A 7 -57.28 8.33 5.00
N VAL A 8 -57.32 9.65 5.26
CA VAL A 8 -56.19 10.41 5.84
C VAL A 8 -56.02 10.14 7.35
N VAL A 9 -57.09 9.79 8.06
CA VAL A 9 -57.05 9.52 9.51
C VAL A 9 -56.45 8.14 9.85
N SER A 10 -56.44 7.20 8.89
CA SER A 10 -55.93 5.84 9.08
C SER A 10 -54.41 5.70 8.96
N ASP A 11 -53.73 6.71 8.40
CA ASP A 11 -52.27 6.69 8.22
C ASP A 11 -51.53 7.09 9.52
N ASN A 12 -52.21 7.90 10.35
CA ASN A 12 -51.64 8.45 11.59
C ASN A 12 -51.76 7.48 12.78
N THR A 13 -52.53 6.40 12.67
CA THR A 13 -52.70 5.38 13.72
C THR A 13 -51.62 4.30 13.67
N PHE A 14 -51.06 4.00 12.49
CA PHE A 14 -49.99 3.01 12.30
C PHE A 14 -48.66 3.48 12.91
N VAL A 15 -48.32 4.76 12.72
CA VAL A 15 -47.16 5.39 13.37
C VAL A 15 -47.33 5.43 14.90
N ARG A 16 -48.57 5.60 15.38
CA ARG A 16 -48.87 5.77 16.80
C ARG A 16 -48.89 4.47 17.59
N GLU A 17 -49.27 3.34 16.98
CA GLU A 17 -49.13 2.01 17.60
C GLU A 17 -47.67 1.54 17.69
N THR A 18 -46.84 1.93 16.72
CA THR A 18 -45.42 1.62 16.72
C THR A 18 -44.65 2.35 17.85
N LEU A 19 -45.24 3.41 18.43
CA LEU A 19 -44.57 4.25 19.43
C LEU A 19 -44.99 3.97 20.89
N ILE A 20 -46.01 3.14 21.18
CA ILE A 20 -46.60 3.08 22.54
C ILE A 20 -46.61 1.68 23.21
N SER A 21 -46.19 0.60 22.55
CA SER A 21 -46.10 -0.73 23.21
C SER A 21 -44.66 -1.21 23.49
N PHE A 22 -43.93 -0.43 24.29
CA PHE A 22 -42.54 -0.77 24.66
C PHE A 22 -42.46 -1.98 25.61
N ASN A 23 -42.26 -3.16 25.05
CA ASN A 23 -41.86 -4.35 25.79
C ASN A 23 -40.33 -4.37 25.96
N LEU A 24 -39.82 -4.84 27.12
CA LEU A 24 -38.37 -5.07 27.40
C LEU A 24 -37.55 -5.66 26.22
N PRO A 25 -38.05 -6.63 25.42
CA PRO A 25 -37.36 -7.12 24.23
C PRO A 25 -37.12 -6.08 23.11
N GLU A 26 -37.96 -5.06 22.97
CA GLU A 26 -37.79 -4.04 21.92
C GLU A 26 -36.65 -3.07 22.25
N LEU A 27 -36.46 -2.76 23.53
CA LEU A 27 -35.32 -1.97 24.00
C LEU A 27 -33.98 -2.64 23.63
N LYS A 28 -33.93 -3.98 23.68
CA LYS A 28 -32.73 -4.75 23.30
C LYS A 28 -32.37 -4.57 21.82
N ILE A 29 -33.37 -4.51 20.95
CA ILE A 29 -33.16 -4.28 19.50
C ILE A 29 -32.64 -2.87 19.28
N LEU A 30 -33.25 -1.86 19.91
CA LEU A 30 -32.82 -0.47 19.81
C LEU A 30 -31.36 -0.29 20.27
N VAL A 31 -30.97 -0.90 21.39
CA VAL A 31 -29.59 -0.88 21.89
C VAL A 31 -28.64 -1.54 20.90
N MET A 32 -29.04 -2.66 20.28
CA MET A 32 -28.19 -3.36 19.32
C MET A 32 -27.98 -2.54 18.03
N VAL A 33 -29.02 -1.85 17.55
CA VAL A 33 -28.92 -0.91 16.43
C VAL A 33 -27.97 0.23 16.78
N PHE A 34 -28.07 0.80 17.97
CA PHE A 34 -27.16 1.85 18.42
C PHE A 34 -25.70 1.37 18.51
N LEU A 35 -25.46 0.17 19.04
CA LEU A 35 -24.13 -0.43 19.08
C LEU A 35 -23.53 -0.60 17.68
N LEU A 36 -24.35 -1.06 16.72
CA LEU A 36 -23.94 -1.20 15.32
C LEU A 36 -23.59 0.16 14.69
N LEU A 37 -24.39 1.19 14.95
CA LEU A 37 -24.11 2.54 14.43
C LEU A 37 -22.81 3.11 15.02
N ILE A 38 -22.59 2.97 16.32
CA ILE A 38 -21.36 3.41 16.98
C ILE A 38 -20.16 2.63 16.42
N SER A 39 -20.29 1.32 16.22
CA SER A 39 -19.24 0.48 15.64
C SER A 39 -18.92 0.90 14.20
N ALA A 40 -19.94 1.16 13.38
CA ALA A 40 -19.77 1.60 11.99
C ALA A 40 -19.05 2.96 11.91
N LEU A 41 -19.47 3.93 12.73
CA LEU A 41 -18.82 5.25 12.81
C LEU A 41 -17.38 5.13 13.34
N GLY A 42 -17.16 4.29 14.35
CA GLY A 42 -15.84 4.00 14.88
C GLY A 42 -14.90 3.40 13.82
N MET A 43 -15.39 2.46 13.00
CA MET A 43 -14.61 1.87 11.91
C MET A 43 -14.19 2.93 10.87
N VAL A 44 -15.08 3.85 10.51
CA VAL A 44 -14.77 4.95 9.57
C VAL A 44 -13.65 5.83 10.12
N TYR A 45 -13.71 6.17 11.42
CA TYR A 45 -12.67 6.95 12.08
C TYR A 45 -11.32 6.23 12.11
N VAL A 46 -11.31 4.95 12.51
CA VAL A 46 -10.09 4.12 12.55
C VAL A 46 -9.50 3.95 11.15
N LYS A 47 -10.32 3.87 10.10
CA LYS A 47 -9.87 3.77 8.71
C LYS A 47 -9.13 5.02 8.24
N ASP A 48 -9.61 6.23 8.62
CA ASP A 48 -8.89 7.47 8.29
C ASP A 48 -7.56 7.57 9.05
N LEU A 49 -7.55 7.22 10.33
CA LEU A 49 -6.31 7.18 11.12
C LEU A 49 -5.29 6.20 10.53
N ASN A 50 -5.73 5.00 10.17
CA ASN A 50 -4.85 4.00 9.57
C ASN A 50 -4.23 4.53 8.27
N ARG A 51 -5.01 5.19 7.42
CA ARG A 51 -4.48 5.77 6.18
C ARG A 51 -3.39 6.81 6.45
N ARG A 52 -3.55 7.63 7.49
CA ARG A 52 -2.55 8.63 7.90
C ARG A 52 -1.28 8.02 8.49
N LEU A 53 -1.41 7.02 9.37
CA LEU A 53 -0.26 6.32 9.95
C LEU A 53 0.53 5.57 8.88
N PHE A 54 -0.17 4.95 7.91
CA PHE A 54 0.46 4.21 6.82
C PHE A 54 1.31 5.14 5.94
N ILE A 55 0.84 6.36 5.64
CA ILE A 55 1.61 7.34 4.88
C ILE A 55 2.91 7.74 5.59
N MET A 56 2.87 7.89 6.92
CA MET A 56 4.06 8.22 7.72
C MET A 56 5.09 7.09 7.67
N GLN A 57 4.64 5.84 7.78
CA GLN A 57 5.51 4.66 7.70
C GLN A 57 6.08 4.48 6.29
N HIS A 58 5.27 4.70 5.25
CA HIS A 58 5.71 4.66 3.85
C HIS A 58 6.78 5.70 3.52
N LYS A 59 6.74 6.88 4.14
CA LYS A 59 7.75 7.93 3.91
C LYS A 59 9.13 7.50 4.38
N LEU A 60 9.22 6.81 5.52
CA LEU A 60 10.48 6.31 6.06
C LEU A 60 10.99 5.11 5.24
N GLN A 61 10.08 4.25 4.78
CA GLN A 61 10.38 3.14 3.88
C GLN A 61 10.94 3.63 2.54
N ALA A 62 10.36 4.68 1.95
CA ALA A 62 10.79 5.23 0.66
C ALA A 62 12.23 5.76 0.68
N GLN A 63 12.67 6.37 1.79
CA GLN A 63 14.06 6.79 1.94
C GLN A 63 15.02 5.60 1.96
N SER A 64 14.64 4.53 2.66
CA SER A 64 15.43 3.30 2.69
C SER A 64 15.51 2.65 1.30
N GLU A 65 14.41 2.64 0.54
CA GLU A 65 14.36 2.11 -0.82
C GLU A 65 15.26 2.89 -1.78
N GLN A 66 15.31 4.23 -1.66
CA GLN A 66 16.18 5.06 -2.47
C GLN A 66 17.67 4.78 -2.20
N LEU A 67 18.06 4.69 -0.93
CA LEU A 67 19.42 4.33 -0.52
C LEU A 67 19.82 2.91 -0.97
N GLN A 68 18.88 1.97 -0.94
CA GLN A 68 19.07 0.60 -1.43
C GLN A 68 19.36 0.59 -2.94
N SER A 69 18.60 1.37 -3.72
CA SER A 69 18.81 1.53 -5.15
C SER A 69 20.20 2.08 -5.46
N ASP A 70 20.61 3.14 -4.76
CA ASP A 70 21.90 3.79 -5.02
C ASP A 70 23.08 2.88 -4.62
N SER A 71 22.95 2.15 -3.51
CA SER A 71 23.94 1.14 -3.11
C SER A 71 24.04 -0.01 -4.12
N SER A 72 22.91 -0.43 -4.70
CA SER A 72 22.88 -1.48 -5.72
C SER A 72 23.62 -1.03 -6.99
N LYS A 73 23.48 0.24 -7.39
CA LYS A 73 24.22 0.83 -8.52
C LYS A 73 25.72 0.88 -8.25
N LEU A 74 26.12 1.36 -7.07
CA LEU A 74 27.53 1.38 -6.65
C LEU A 74 28.16 -0.02 -6.60
N LEU A 75 27.40 -1.03 -6.16
CA LEU A 75 27.83 -2.42 -6.18
C LEU A 75 28.03 -2.94 -7.61
N LEU A 76 27.12 -2.59 -8.53
CA LEU A 76 27.26 -2.91 -9.95
C LEU A 76 28.51 -2.26 -10.55
N GLU A 77 28.75 -0.99 -10.27
CA GLU A 77 29.97 -0.28 -10.69
C GLU A 77 31.25 -0.93 -10.14
N GLN A 78 31.31 -1.20 -8.83
CA GLN A 78 32.46 -1.88 -8.22
C GLN A 78 32.64 -3.30 -8.77
N SER A 79 31.55 -4.04 -8.99
CA SER A 79 31.64 -5.39 -9.54
C SER A 79 32.18 -5.40 -10.97
N ALA A 80 31.84 -4.40 -11.79
CA ALA A 80 32.37 -4.27 -13.14
C ALA A 80 33.88 -4.00 -13.14
N TRP A 81 34.34 -3.08 -12.28
CA TRP A 81 35.76 -2.72 -12.18
C TRP A 81 36.58 -3.84 -11.54
N ALA A 82 36.04 -4.49 -10.50
CA ALA A 82 36.66 -5.64 -9.85
C ALA A 82 36.71 -6.87 -10.77
N ALA A 83 35.67 -7.12 -11.56
CA ALA A 83 35.67 -8.19 -12.55
C ALA A 83 36.75 -7.94 -13.62
N GLN A 84 36.87 -6.71 -14.14
CA GLN A 84 37.86 -6.38 -15.16
C GLN A 84 39.30 -6.50 -14.62
N ALA A 85 39.58 -5.93 -13.44
CA ALA A 85 40.88 -6.05 -12.79
C ALA A 85 41.23 -7.50 -12.42
N ARG A 86 40.25 -8.29 -11.96
CA ARG A 86 40.45 -9.71 -11.64
C ARG A 86 40.71 -10.54 -12.89
N VAL A 87 39.99 -10.31 -13.99
CA VAL A 87 40.21 -10.97 -15.27
C VAL A 87 41.60 -10.63 -15.81
N GLN A 88 42.03 -9.37 -15.72
CA GLN A 88 43.35 -8.96 -16.19
C GLN A 88 44.49 -9.58 -15.36
N MET A 89 44.33 -9.65 -14.04
CA MET A 89 45.27 -10.39 -13.18
C MET A 89 45.32 -11.88 -13.51
N VAL A 90 44.17 -12.51 -13.76
CA VAL A 90 44.12 -13.94 -14.14
C VAL A 90 44.77 -14.15 -15.51
N ALA A 91 44.52 -13.27 -16.50
CA ALA A 91 45.14 -13.33 -17.82
C ALA A 91 46.67 -13.13 -17.76
N GLN A 92 47.16 -12.19 -16.95
CA GLN A 92 48.60 -12.00 -16.76
C GLN A 92 49.26 -13.14 -15.99
N ARG A 93 48.66 -13.60 -14.89
CA ARG A 93 49.30 -14.60 -14.01
C ARG A 93 49.17 -16.03 -14.49
N GLN A 94 47.99 -16.43 -14.98
CA GLN A 94 47.73 -17.82 -15.37
C GLN A 94 47.94 -18.06 -16.86
N LEU A 95 47.64 -17.06 -17.71
CA LEU A 95 47.78 -17.18 -19.17
C LEU A 95 49.07 -16.52 -19.70
N GLN A 96 49.90 -15.94 -18.83
CA GLN A 96 51.13 -15.21 -19.18
C GLN A 96 50.92 -14.14 -20.28
N MET A 97 49.70 -13.60 -20.39
CA MET A 97 49.39 -12.60 -21.42
C MET A 97 50.05 -11.27 -21.06
N GLN A 98 50.85 -10.74 -21.97
CA GLN A 98 51.46 -9.41 -21.87
C GLN A 98 50.68 -8.45 -22.77
N ILE A 99 50.52 -7.19 -22.32
CA ILE A 99 49.85 -6.17 -23.13
C ILE A 99 50.79 -5.80 -24.28
N PRO A 100 50.42 -6.04 -25.54
CA PRO A 100 51.32 -5.78 -26.67
C PRO A 100 51.58 -4.28 -26.81
N LEU A 101 52.85 -3.93 -27.02
CA LEU A 101 53.27 -2.55 -27.31
C LEU A 101 52.77 -2.16 -28.72
N SER A 102 52.55 -0.87 -28.95
CA SER A 102 51.93 -0.30 -30.16
C SER A 102 52.57 -0.70 -31.50
N GLY A 103 53.72 -1.38 -31.50
CA GLY A 103 54.41 -1.91 -32.69
C GLY A 103 53.99 -3.32 -33.14
N ASP A 104 53.26 -4.09 -32.33
CA ASP A 104 52.88 -5.49 -32.62
C ASP A 104 51.44 -5.65 -33.16
N VAL A 105 50.74 -4.54 -33.41
CA VAL A 105 49.34 -4.56 -33.86
C VAL A 105 49.28 -4.59 -35.39
N VAL A 106 49.07 -5.78 -35.95
CA VAL A 106 48.79 -5.94 -37.39
C VAL A 106 47.27 -5.85 -37.61
N VAL A 107 46.82 -4.73 -38.18
CA VAL A 107 45.41 -4.55 -38.57
C VAL A 107 45.19 -5.23 -39.91
N ILE A 108 44.44 -6.33 -39.90
CA ILE A 108 44.01 -7.01 -41.12
C ILE A 108 42.75 -6.30 -41.61
N LYS A 109 42.85 -5.61 -42.75
CA LYS A 109 41.71 -4.95 -43.40
C LYS A 109 41.04 -5.97 -44.31
N THR A 110 39.81 -6.37 -43.98
CA THR A 110 38.94 -7.15 -44.85
C THR A 110 38.27 -6.26 -45.89
#